data_AF-A0A2D5XZT9-F1
#
_entry.id   AF-A0A2D5XZT9-F1
#
_cell.length_a   1.000
_cell.length_b   1.000
_cell.length_c   1.000
_cell.angle_alpha   90.00
_cell.angle_beta   90.00
_cell.angle_gamma   90.00
#
_symmetry.space_group_name_H-M   'P 1'
#
loop_
_entity.id
_entity.type
_entity.pdbx_description
1 polymer ?
#
loop_
_entity_poly.entity_id
_entity_poly.type
_entity_poly.pdbx_seq_one_letter_code
_entity_poly.pdbx_strand_id
1 'polypeptide(L)'
;MQPLVNEIEINEKIFDPFMDLYIVFGRCAKNDNEPYGVYWQMRESSVLDVQGTYDDAIDARAHFEEAVRAHIEPHIHNRDPHAYDIYDWEDDDLGAYNTPVTKREARALVKDVAEEYGFSPPKIKFNKSGNYYYPDSNTIQIAAMDKITLLHELAHAMTDHQAKQTERPYIFHGPQFAWNAIELYQNYAGIDRQYLINTAAKHDILGDTQAKQIWDVDLDL
;
A
#
# COMPACT_ATOMS: atom_id res chain seq x y z
N MET A 1 12.74 21.31 5.36
CA MET A 1 11.48 21.85 4.83
C MET A 1 11.19 21.04 3.58
N GLN A 2 10.02 20.40 3.46
CA GLN A 2 9.67 19.66 2.25
C GLN A 2 9.35 20.66 1.12
N PRO A 3 9.89 20.47 -0.09
CA PRO A 3 9.62 21.37 -1.21
C PRO A 3 8.16 21.24 -1.67
N LEU A 4 7.61 22.33 -2.17
CA LEU A 4 6.31 22.32 -2.83
C LEU A 4 6.48 22.02 -4.33
N VAL A 5 5.46 21.42 -4.95
CA VAL A 5 5.45 21.09 -6.39
C VAL A 5 5.73 22.31 -7.26
N ASN A 6 5.23 23.49 -6.87
CA ASN A 6 5.45 24.75 -7.59
C ASN A 6 6.85 25.35 -7.38
N GLU A 7 7.68 24.76 -6.53
CA GLU A 7 9.07 25.14 -6.31
C GLU A 7 10.04 24.26 -7.09
N ILE A 8 9.55 23.23 -7.80
CA ILE A 8 10.36 22.32 -8.59
C ILE A 8 10.11 22.57 -10.09
N GLU A 9 11.19 22.76 -10.85
CA GLU A 9 11.18 22.62 -12.29
C GLU A 9 11.10 21.12 -12.61
N ILE A 10 9.91 20.67 -13.01
CA ILE A 10 9.62 19.25 -13.28
C ILE A 10 10.15 18.91 -14.67
N ASN A 11 11.12 18.00 -14.73
CA ASN A 11 11.61 17.39 -15.96
C ASN A 11 10.70 16.24 -16.39
N GLU A 12 10.26 15.42 -15.44
CA GLU A 12 9.44 14.26 -15.69
C GLU A 12 8.52 13.97 -14.50
N LYS A 13 7.31 13.50 -14.79
CA LYS A 13 6.32 13.11 -13.77
C LYS A 13 5.62 11.83 -14.22
N ILE A 14 5.80 10.75 -13.47
CA ILE A 14 5.22 9.43 -13.74
C ILE A 14 4.17 9.16 -12.68
N PHE A 15 2.97 8.76 -13.08
CA PHE A 15 1.96 8.26 -12.14
C PHE A 15 2.14 6.77 -11.90
N ASP A 16 2.18 6.37 -10.63
CA ASP A 16 2.10 4.97 -10.22
C ASP A 16 0.69 4.70 -9.65
N PRO A 17 -0.18 4.00 -10.41
CA PRO A 17 -1.54 3.71 -9.96
C PRO A 17 -1.60 2.69 -8.82
N PHE A 18 -0.54 1.91 -8.58
CA PHE A 18 -0.49 0.96 -7.46
C PHE A 18 -0.28 1.67 -6.12
N MET A 19 0.36 2.83 -6.20
CA MET A 19 0.78 3.63 -5.06
C MET A 19 -0.04 4.92 -4.88
N ASP A 20 -0.97 5.20 -5.79
CA ASP A 20 -1.71 6.47 -5.93
C ASP A 20 -0.85 7.74 -5.77
N LEU A 21 0.36 7.69 -6.34
CA LEU A 21 1.32 8.78 -6.24
C LEU A 21 2.01 9.04 -7.57
N TYR A 22 2.57 10.24 -7.68
CA TYR A 22 3.47 10.59 -8.75
C TYR A 22 4.91 10.51 -8.27
N ILE A 23 5.75 9.90 -9.09
CA ILE A 23 7.19 10.04 -9.03
C ILE A 23 7.54 11.27 -9.86
N VAL A 24 8.13 12.27 -9.22
CA VAL A 24 8.53 13.53 -9.84
C VAL A 24 10.04 13.60 -9.91
N PHE A 25 10.57 13.89 -11.09
CA PHE A 25 11.97 14.20 -11.32
C PHE A 25 12.07 15.68 -11.64
N GLY A 26 12.92 16.39 -10.92
CA GLY A 26 13.06 17.82 -11.15
C GLY A 26 14.19 18.44 -10.36
N ARG A 27 14.34 19.74 -10.50
CA ARG A 27 15.30 20.53 -9.71
C ARG A 27 14.59 21.72 -9.09
N CYS A 28 15.10 22.24 -7.99
CA CYS A 28 14.51 23.42 -7.37
C CYS A 28 14.57 24.63 -8.32
N ALA A 29 13.41 25.17 -8.69
CA ALA A 29 13.27 26.28 -9.62
C ALA A 29 13.84 27.60 -9.06
N LYS A 30 14.07 27.68 -7.74
CA LYS A 30 14.58 28.89 -7.08
C LYS A 30 16.10 28.97 -7.05
N ASN A 31 16.82 27.91 -7.42
CA ASN A 31 18.28 27.87 -7.33
C ASN A 31 18.88 26.92 -8.37
N ASP A 32 19.49 27.48 -9.43
CA ASP A 32 20.13 26.69 -10.50
C ASP A 32 21.31 25.81 -10.03
N ASN A 33 21.81 26.03 -8.81
CA ASN A 33 22.87 25.21 -8.21
C ASN A 33 22.34 24.07 -7.32
N GLU A 34 21.02 23.91 -7.19
CA GLU A 34 20.47 22.79 -6.43
C GLU A 34 20.49 21.49 -7.24
N PRO A 35 20.82 20.36 -6.59
CA PRO A 35 20.87 19.06 -7.24
C PRO A 35 19.48 18.66 -7.74
N TYR A 36 19.45 17.80 -8.76
CA TYR A 36 18.22 17.17 -9.23
C TYR A 36 17.69 16.23 -8.15
N GLY A 37 16.40 16.25 -7.90
CA GLY A 37 15.76 15.37 -6.93
C GLY A 37 14.86 14.32 -7.58
N VAL A 38 14.75 13.19 -6.89
CA VAL A 38 13.62 12.27 -7.05
C VAL A 38 12.67 12.52 -5.89
N TYR A 39 11.42 12.79 -6.22
CA TYR A 39 10.40 13.14 -5.25
C TYR A 39 9.17 12.23 -5.37
N TRP A 40 8.54 11.93 -4.25
CA TRP A 40 7.20 11.35 -4.22
C TRP A 40 6.17 12.44 -3.98
N GLN A 41 5.08 12.40 -4.75
CA GLN A 41 3.96 13.32 -4.65
C GLN A 41 2.67 12.52 -4.57
N MET A 42 1.99 12.50 -3.42
CA MET A 42 0.63 11.94 -3.36
C MET A 42 -0.27 12.64 -4.38
N ARG A 43 -1.21 11.93 -5.00
CA ARG A 43 -2.05 12.44 -6.10
C ARG A 43 -2.68 13.80 -5.77
N GLU A 44 -3.18 13.98 -4.55
CA GLU A 44 -3.83 15.21 -4.09
C GLU A 44 -2.91 16.18 -3.33
N SER A 45 -1.64 15.81 -3.10
CA SER A 45 -0.70 16.63 -2.34
C SER A 45 0.06 17.61 -3.22
N SER A 46 0.29 18.81 -2.68
CA SER A 46 1.23 19.80 -3.24
C SER A 46 2.62 19.72 -2.61
N VAL A 47 2.80 18.83 -1.64
CA VAL A 47 4.06 18.59 -0.92
C VAL A 47 4.80 17.43 -1.56
N LEU A 48 6.10 17.61 -1.76
CA LEU A 48 7.00 16.61 -2.30
C LEU A 48 7.84 15.99 -1.18
N ASP A 49 7.90 14.67 -1.15
CA ASP A 49 8.80 13.95 -0.27
C ASP A 49 10.10 13.59 -1.00
N VAL A 50 11.21 14.14 -0.53
CA VAL A 50 12.52 14.00 -1.17
C VAL A 50 13.07 12.60 -0.89
N GLN A 51 13.24 11.81 -1.95
CA GLN A 51 13.79 10.45 -1.86
C GLN A 51 15.30 10.43 -2.07
N GLY A 52 15.81 11.36 -2.87
CA GLY A 52 17.23 11.47 -3.17
C GLY A 52 17.55 12.73 -3.95
N THR A 53 18.83 13.10 -3.94
CA THR A 53 19.37 14.24 -4.70
C THR A 53 20.60 13.80 -5.48
N TYR A 54 20.74 14.28 -6.71
CA TYR A 54 21.67 13.79 -7.73
C TYR A 54 22.26 14.95 -8.52
N ASP A 55 23.42 14.71 -9.11
CA ASP A 55 24.18 15.75 -9.81
C ASP A 55 23.48 16.22 -11.10
N ASP A 56 22.77 15.30 -11.79
CA ASP A 56 22.02 15.61 -12.99
C ASP A 56 20.74 14.74 -13.15
N ALA A 57 19.92 15.08 -14.15
CA ALA A 57 18.66 14.37 -14.43
C ALA A 57 18.87 12.92 -14.89
N ILE A 58 19.98 12.62 -15.57
CA ILE A 58 20.29 11.25 -16.03
C ILE A 58 20.66 10.41 -14.81
N ASP A 59 21.43 10.96 -13.89
CA ASP A 59 21.81 10.34 -12.64
C ASP A 59 20.61 10.08 -11.73
N ALA A 60 19.72 11.09 -11.57
CA ALA A 60 18.46 10.94 -10.87
C ALA A 60 17.57 9.84 -11.48
N ARG A 61 17.58 9.72 -12.81
CA ARG A 61 16.81 8.70 -13.53
C ARG A 61 17.45 7.32 -13.45
N ALA A 62 18.76 7.21 -13.53
CA ALA A 62 19.48 5.94 -13.41
C ALA A 62 19.30 5.35 -12.00
N HIS A 63 19.28 6.20 -10.99
CA HIS A 63 19.02 5.83 -9.61
C HIS A 63 17.53 5.79 -9.28
N PHE A 64 16.62 5.95 -10.25
CA PHE A 64 15.18 5.77 -10.01
C PHE A 64 14.89 4.34 -9.54
N GLU A 65 15.36 3.34 -10.28
CA GLU A 65 15.14 1.93 -9.94
C GLU A 65 15.78 1.60 -8.59
N GLU A 66 16.92 2.21 -8.28
CA GLU A 66 17.59 2.05 -6.98
C GLU A 66 16.85 2.79 -5.86
N ALA A 67 16.36 4.02 -6.06
CA ALA A 67 15.62 4.78 -5.07
C ALA A 67 14.26 4.13 -4.76
N VAL A 68 13.59 3.63 -5.81
CA VAL A 68 12.40 2.79 -5.70
C VAL A 68 12.73 1.54 -4.90
N ARG A 69 13.84 0.85 -5.18
CA ARG A 69 14.25 -0.36 -4.45
C ARG A 69 14.74 -0.11 -3.02
N ALA A 70 15.44 0.99 -2.76
CA ALA A 70 16.08 1.32 -1.50
C ALA A 70 15.10 1.94 -0.49
N HIS A 71 14.05 2.63 -0.94
CA HIS A 71 12.98 3.10 -0.05
C HIS A 71 11.94 2.01 0.26
N ILE A 72 12.01 0.83 -0.36
CA ILE A 72 11.25 -0.37 0.05
C ILE A 72 11.80 -0.95 1.38
N GLU A 73 13.00 -0.56 1.82
CA GLU A 73 13.47 -0.88 3.17
C GLU A 73 12.68 -0.08 4.24
N PRO A 74 12.50 -0.61 5.47
CA PRO A 74 11.33 -0.44 6.37
C PRO A 74 11.12 0.95 7.00
N HIS A 75 11.52 2.03 6.34
CA HIS A 75 11.38 3.40 6.83
C HIS A 75 10.07 4.08 6.42
N ILE A 76 9.23 3.44 5.59
CA ILE A 76 7.89 3.94 5.24
C ILE A 76 6.87 3.71 6.37
N HIS A 77 7.14 2.92 7.41
CA HIS A 77 6.15 2.69 8.49
C HIS A 77 5.65 3.96 9.19
N ASN A 78 6.43 5.04 9.20
CA ASN A 78 6.02 6.33 9.76
C ASN A 78 5.42 7.29 8.71
N ARG A 79 5.27 6.87 7.46
CA ARG A 79 4.80 7.66 6.33
C ARG A 79 3.97 6.84 5.35
N ASP A 80 3.23 5.84 5.82
CA ASP A 80 2.18 5.25 4.99
C ASP A 80 1.00 6.23 4.98
N PRO A 81 0.82 7.00 3.88
CA PRO A 81 -0.17 8.06 3.86
C PRO A 81 -1.59 7.49 3.85
N HIS A 82 -1.78 6.25 3.41
CA HIS A 82 -3.07 5.60 3.28
C HIS A 82 -3.44 4.75 4.50
N ALA A 83 -2.50 4.48 5.41
CA ALA A 83 -2.79 3.66 6.58
C ALA A 83 -3.93 4.23 7.42
N TYR A 84 -3.95 5.56 7.65
CA TYR A 84 -5.03 6.20 8.39
C TYR A 84 -6.37 6.07 7.68
N ASP A 85 -6.42 6.27 6.35
CA ASP A 85 -7.65 6.18 5.57
C ASP A 85 -8.20 4.73 5.56
N ILE A 86 -7.32 3.73 5.52
CA ILE A 86 -7.72 2.32 5.67
C ILE A 86 -8.29 2.05 7.05
N TYR A 87 -7.61 2.50 8.11
CA TYR A 87 -8.08 2.28 9.49
C TYR A 87 -9.41 2.99 9.75
N ASP A 88 -9.57 4.22 9.26
CA ASP A 88 -10.82 4.97 9.35
C ASP A 88 -11.95 4.24 8.60
N TRP A 89 -11.68 3.70 7.40
CA TRP A 89 -12.65 2.87 6.67
C TRP A 89 -13.05 1.60 7.44
N GLU A 90 -12.09 0.88 8.00
CA GLU A 90 -12.35 -0.35 8.75
C GLU A 90 -13.15 -0.09 10.03
N ASP A 91 -12.78 0.97 10.77
CA ASP A 91 -13.44 1.35 12.02
C ASP A 91 -14.87 1.87 11.79
N ASP A 92 -15.08 2.74 10.79
CA ASP A 92 -16.36 3.37 10.52
C ASP A 92 -17.38 2.41 9.87
N ASP A 93 -16.94 1.62 8.89
CA ASP A 93 -17.85 0.87 8.02
C ASP A 93 -17.84 -0.65 8.28
N LEU A 94 -16.77 -1.20 8.84
CA LEU A 94 -16.58 -2.67 8.96
C LEU A 94 -16.67 -3.19 10.40
N GLY A 95 -16.67 -2.33 11.41
CA GLY A 95 -16.68 -2.72 12.83
C GLY A 95 -17.80 -3.70 13.21
N ALA A 96 -18.98 -3.61 12.59
CA ALA A 96 -20.11 -4.52 12.83
C ALA A 96 -19.87 -5.97 12.36
N TYR A 97 -18.95 -6.18 11.41
CA TYR A 97 -18.58 -7.49 10.88
C TYR A 97 -17.41 -8.12 11.65
N ASN A 98 -16.80 -7.34 12.55
CA ASN A 98 -15.62 -7.80 13.26
C ASN A 98 -16.01 -8.82 14.34
N THR A 99 -15.54 -10.05 14.15
CA THR A 99 -15.89 -11.19 14.99
C THR A 99 -14.63 -11.80 15.61
N PRO A 100 -14.67 -12.23 16.89
CA PRO A 100 -13.53 -12.88 17.51
C PRO A 100 -13.13 -14.16 16.76
N VAL A 101 -11.83 -14.42 16.64
CA VAL A 101 -11.29 -15.65 16.07
C VAL A 101 -10.43 -16.39 17.08
N THR A 102 -10.51 -17.72 17.10
CA THR A 102 -9.61 -18.55 17.90
C THR A 102 -8.26 -18.71 17.20
N LYS A 103 -7.21 -19.09 17.96
CA LYS A 103 -5.90 -19.41 17.38
C LYS A 103 -5.93 -20.56 16.37
N ARG A 104 -6.94 -21.43 16.43
CA ARG A 104 -7.11 -22.53 15.47
C ARG A 104 -7.72 -22.00 14.18
N GLU A 105 -8.79 -21.22 14.29
CA GLU A 105 -9.45 -20.57 13.15
C GLU A 105 -8.49 -19.63 12.43
N ALA A 106 -7.71 -18.84 13.16
CA ALA A 106 -6.72 -17.94 12.57
C ALA A 106 -5.70 -18.69 11.70
N ARG A 107 -5.19 -19.83 12.18
CA ARG A 107 -4.23 -20.65 11.42
C ARG A 107 -4.87 -21.33 10.22
N ALA A 108 -6.12 -21.77 10.35
CA ALA A 108 -6.86 -22.35 9.22
C ALA A 108 -7.07 -21.29 8.14
N LEU A 109 -7.58 -20.12 8.53
CA LEU A 109 -7.81 -18.99 7.63
C LEU A 109 -6.56 -18.57 6.86
N VAL A 110 -5.43 -18.40 7.57
CA VAL A 110 -4.15 -18.07 6.92
C VAL A 110 -3.73 -19.12 5.90
N LYS A 111 -3.97 -20.39 6.19
CA LYS A 111 -3.64 -21.48 5.26
C LYS A 111 -4.58 -21.46 4.05
N ASP A 112 -5.88 -21.33 4.28
CA ASP A 112 -6.89 -21.36 3.22
C ASP A 112 -6.68 -20.20 2.23
N VAL A 113 -6.47 -18.99 2.75
CA VAL A 113 -6.13 -17.81 1.93
C VAL A 113 -4.83 -18.02 1.16
N ALA A 114 -3.76 -18.47 1.82
CA ALA A 114 -2.48 -18.69 1.13
C ALA A 114 -2.57 -19.74 0.02
N GLU A 115 -3.35 -20.80 0.23
CA GLU A 115 -3.60 -21.86 -0.76
C GLU A 115 -4.42 -21.35 -1.95
N GLU A 116 -5.48 -20.57 -1.70
CA GLU A 116 -6.34 -19.99 -2.75
C GLU A 116 -5.58 -18.99 -3.64
N TYR A 117 -4.78 -18.13 -3.03
CA TYR A 117 -4.07 -17.05 -3.73
C TYR A 117 -2.63 -17.40 -4.13
N GLY A 118 -2.21 -18.65 -3.94
CA GLY A 118 -0.93 -19.16 -4.45
C GLY A 118 0.33 -18.62 -3.77
N PHE A 119 0.24 -18.16 -2.52
CA PHE A 119 1.39 -17.67 -1.75
C PHE A 119 1.77 -18.58 -0.57
N SER A 120 2.97 -18.38 -0.02
CA SER A 120 3.42 -19.17 1.13
C SER A 120 2.71 -18.70 2.40
N PRO A 121 2.07 -19.58 3.19
CA PRO A 121 1.29 -19.17 4.35
C PRO A 121 2.18 -18.50 5.41
N PRO A 122 1.86 -17.26 5.84
CA PRO A 122 2.62 -16.59 6.87
C PRO A 122 2.57 -17.31 8.21
N LYS A 123 3.65 -17.23 8.98
CA LYS A 123 3.66 -17.71 10.38
C LYS A 123 2.85 -16.75 11.24
N ILE A 124 2.08 -17.27 12.19
CA ILE A 124 1.33 -16.42 13.14
C ILE A 124 2.04 -16.39 14.50
N LYS A 125 2.37 -15.19 14.96
CA LYS A 125 2.85 -14.90 16.32
C LYS A 125 1.75 -14.17 17.11
N PHE A 126 1.27 -14.83 18.16
CA PHE A 126 0.29 -14.25 19.08
C PHE A 126 1.03 -13.53 20.21
N ASN A 127 1.00 -12.20 20.24
CA ASN A 127 1.57 -11.41 21.33
C ASN A 127 0.70 -10.18 21.62
N LYS A 128 1.13 -9.28 22.51
CA LYS A 128 0.34 -8.09 22.91
C LYS A 128 0.82 -6.80 22.22
N SER A 129 1.73 -6.90 21.26
CA SER A 129 2.54 -5.77 20.79
C SER A 129 2.03 -5.17 19.47
N GLY A 130 0.71 -5.11 19.29
CA GLY A 130 0.07 -4.64 18.06
C GLY A 130 -0.11 -5.73 17.00
N ASN A 131 -0.73 -5.34 15.88
CA ASN A 131 -0.94 -6.17 14.70
C ASN A 131 0.01 -5.69 13.61
N TYR A 132 0.70 -6.63 12.97
CA TYR A 132 1.70 -6.28 11.97
C TYR A 132 2.12 -7.48 11.10
N TYR A 133 2.26 -7.28 9.80
CA TYR A 133 2.86 -8.22 8.87
C TYR A 133 4.33 -7.86 8.59
N TYR A 134 5.24 -8.81 8.89
CA TYR A 134 6.67 -8.71 8.61
C TYR A 134 7.01 -9.38 7.26
N PRO A 135 7.27 -8.63 6.18
CA PRO A 135 7.53 -9.19 4.85
C PRO A 135 8.78 -10.10 4.81
N ASP A 136 9.88 -9.66 5.44
CA ASP A 136 11.17 -10.39 5.44
C ASP A 136 11.08 -11.79 6.04
N SER A 137 10.22 -11.93 7.05
CA SER A 137 10.06 -13.19 7.78
C SER A 137 8.77 -13.92 7.45
N ASN A 138 7.99 -13.39 6.50
CA ASN A 138 6.63 -13.82 6.16
C ASN A 138 5.83 -14.19 7.43
N THR A 139 5.68 -13.23 8.34
CA THR A 139 5.11 -13.46 9.67
C THR A 139 4.05 -12.41 9.99
N ILE A 140 2.85 -12.87 10.35
CA ILE A 140 1.82 -12.04 10.96
C ILE A 140 2.01 -12.08 12.47
N GLN A 141 2.19 -10.91 13.06
CA GLN A 141 2.03 -10.69 14.48
C GLN A 141 0.62 -10.17 14.74
N ILE A 142 -0.09 -10.77 15.69
CA ILE A 142 -1.46 -10.41 15.99
C ILE A 142 -1.66 -10.30 17.50
N ALA A 143 -2.21 -9.15 17.92
CA ALA A 143 -2.63 -8.85 19.27
C ALA A 143 -4.15 -8.86 19.43
N ALA A 144 -4.86 -8.33 18.44
CA ALA A 144 -6.32 -8.34 18.41
C ALA A 144 -6.80 -9.62 17.70
N MET A 145 -7.42 -10.53 18.46
CA MET A 145 -7.86 -11.84 17.96
C MET A 145 -9.24 -11.71 17.31
N ASP A 146 -9.34 -10.91 16.27
CA ASP A 146 -10.56 -10.67 15.52
C ASP A 146 -10.35 -10.79 14.01
N LYS A 147 -11.45 -11.01 13.31
CA LYS A 147 -11.44 -11.46 11.92
C LYS A 147 -10.97 -10.36 10.97
N ILE A 148 -11.43 -9.11 11.13
CA ILE A 148 -11.06 -8.02 10.23
C ILE A 148 -9.57 -7.72 10.37
N THR A 149 -9.05 -7.62 11.60
CA THR A 149 -7.61 -7.46 11.85
C THR A 149 -6.80 -8.58 11.18
N LEU A 150 -7.21 -9.84 11.32
CA LEU A 150 -6.44 -10.93 10.73
C LEU A 150 -6.46 -10.89 9.19
N LEU A 151 -7.60 -10.53 8.59
CA LEU A 151 -7.74 -10.39 7.15
C LEU A 151 -6.95 -9.19 6.61
N HIS A 152 -6.88 -8.08 7.36
CA HIS A 152 -6.02 -6.94 7.08
C HIS A 152 -4.54 -7.35 6.97
N GLU A 153 -4.02 -8.07 7.96
CA GLU A 153 -2.64 -8.54 7.93
C GLU A 153 -2.38 -9.57 6.80
N LEU A 154 -3.40 -10.31 6.40
CA LEU A 154 -3.35 -11.19 5.23
C LEU A 154 -3.37 -10.42 3.91
N ALA A 155 -4.07 -9.29 3.85
CA ALA A 155 -4.03 -8.39 2.70
C ALA A 155 -2.60 -7.87 2.49
N HIS A 156 -1.87 -7.53 3.55
CA HIS A 156 -0.44 -7.20 3.43
C HIS A 156 0.39 -8.33 2.81
N ALA A 157 0.18 -9.58 3.26
CA ALA A 157 0.90 -10.75 2.74
C ALA A 157 0.59 -11.02 1.26
N MET A 158 -0.68 -10.84 0.85
CA MET A 158 -1.12 -10.97 -0.53
C MET A 158 -0.52 -9.86 -1.42
N THR A 159 -0.53 -8.61 -0.95
CA THR A 159 0.08 -7.49 -1.66
C THR A 159 1.59 -7.67 -1.80
N ASP A 160 2.28 -8.15 -0.75
CA ASP A 160 3.73 -8.40 -0.79
C ASP A 160 4.08 -9.50 -1.81
N HIS A 161 3.27 -10.55 -1.88
CA HIS A 161 3.41 -11.59 -2.89
C HIS A 161 3.29 -11.04 -4.32
N GLN A 162 2.27 -10.24 -4.60
CA GLN A 162 2.05 -9.63 -5.93
C GLN A 162 3.15 -8.62 -6.31
N ALA A 163 3.59 -7.80 -5.35
CA ALA A 163 4.68 -6.85 -5.56
C ALA A 163 5.98 -7.57 -5.95
N LYS A 164 6.31 -8.68 -5.26
CA LYS A 164 7.48 -9.51 -5.58
C LYS A 164 7.41 -10.15 -6.97
N GLN A 165 6.22 -10.50 -7.46
CA GLN A 165 6.06 -11.04 -8.81
C GLN A 165 6.23 -10.00 -9.91
N THR A 166 5.93 -8.73 -9.61
CA THR A 166 5.93 -7.64 -10.59
C THR A 166 7.20 -6.78 -10.52
N GLU A 167 8.13 -7.08 -9.61
CA GLU A 167 9.31 -6.26 -9.29
C GLU A 167 8.95 -4.79 -8.96
N ARG A 168 7.75 -4.54 -8.45
CA ARG A 168 7.22 -3.20 -8.20
C ARG A 168 7.45 -2.73 -6.76
N PRO A 169 7.52 -1.41 -6.53
CA PRO A 169 7.51 -0.85 -5.20
C PRO A 169 6.27 -1.25 -4.41
N TYR A 170 6.47 -1.37 -3.10
CA TYR A 170 5.47 -1.79 -2.15
C TYR A 170 5.04 -0.60 -1.28
N ILE A 171 3.77 -0.22 -1.35
CA ILE A 171 3.11 0.58 -0.31
C ILE A 171 2.23 -0.35 0.51
N PHE A 172 2.40 -0.29 1.83
CA PHE A 172 1.73 -1.20 2.76
C PHE A 172 0.20 -1.08 2.64
N HIS A 173 -0.36 0.14 2.50
CA HIS A 173 -1.81 0.40 2.45
C HIS A 173 -2.32 1.11 1.18
N GLY A 174 -1.61 1.02 0.03
CA GLY A 174 -2.06 1.66 -1.22
C GLY A 174 -3.30 1.01 -1.86
N PRO A 175 -3.78 1.49 -3.02
CA PRO A 175 -4.96 0.95 -3.70
C PRO A 175 -4.95 -0.58 -3.92
N GLN A 176 -3.79 -1.17 -4.25
CA GLN A 176 -3.66 -2.61 -4.38
C GLN A 176 -3.98 -3.35 -3.07
N PHE A 177 -3.54 -2.80 -1.94
CA PHE A 177 -3.88 -3.33 -0.63
C PHE A 177 -5.39 -3.24 -0.38
N ALA A 178 -6.00 -2.08 -0.67
CA ALA A 178 -7.45 -1.90 -0.49
C ALA A 178 -8.25 -2.93 -1.30
N TRP A 179 -7.89 -3.17 -2.56
CA TRP A 179 -8.55 -4.19 -3.40
C TRP A 179 -8.36 -5.60 -2.86
N ASN A 180 -7.16 -5.96 -2.40
CA ASN A 180 -6.91 -7.25 -1.75
C ASN A 180 -7.71 -7.40 -0.46
N ALA A 181 -7.79 -6.35 0.37
CA ALA A 181 -8.59 -6.33 1.58
C ALA A 181 -10.09 -6.52 1.27
N ILE A 182 -10.64 -5.82 0.28
CA ILE A 182 -12.02 -5.99 -0.19
C ILE A 182 -12.28 -7.46 -0.58
N GLU A 183 -11.37 -8.06 -1.34
CA GLU A 183 -11.52 -9.44 -1.78
C GLU A 183 -11.54 -10.41 -0.60
N LEU A 184 -10.61 -10.25 0.34
CA LEU A 184 -10.54 -11.06 1.55
C LEU A 184 -11.77 -10.86 2.45
N TYR A 185 -12.24 -9.62 2.61
CA TYR A 185 -13.42 -9.30 3.43
C TYR A 185 -14.70 -9.88 2.82
N GLN A 186 -14.83 -9.85 1.50
CA GLN A 186 -15.92 -10.52 0.80
C GLN A 186 -15.88 -12.02 1.05
N ASN A 187 -14.75 -12.66 0.73
CA ASN A 187 -14.67 -14.13 0.69
C ASN A 187 -14.66 -14.78 2.07
N TYR A 188 -14.07 -14.11 3.07
CA TYR A 188 -13.81 -14.72 4.38
C TYR A 188 -14.55 -14.06 5.57
N ALA A 189 -15.02 -12.82 5.41
CA ALA A 189 -15.93 -12.17 6.35
C ALA A 189 -17.39 -12.12 5.86
N GLY A 190 -17.65 -12.46 4.59
CA GLY A 190 -19.01 -12.53 4.04
C GLY A 190 -19.66 -11.16 3.89
N ILE A 191 -18.85 -10.11 3.76
CA ILE A 191 -19.33 -8.74 3.56
C ILE A 191 -19.69 -8.58 2.08
N ASP A 192 -20.80 -7.90 1.79
CA ASP A 192 -21.20 -7.63 0.42
C ASP A 192 -20.13 -6.82 -0.33
N ARG A 193 -19.75 -7.29 -1.53
CA ARG A 193 -18.69 -6.66 -2.34
C ARG A 193 -19.03 -5.22 -2.69
N GLN A 194 -20.27 -4.96 -3.08
CA GLN A 194 -20.68 -3.62 -3.51
C GLN A 194 -20.67 -2.66 -2.32
N TYR A 195 -21.07 -3.12 -1.13
CA TYR A 195 -20.91 -2.38 0.11
C TYR A 195 -19.45 -2.01 0.38
N LEU A 196 -18.53 -2.97 0.28
CA LEU A 196 -17.09 -2.76 0.47
C LEU A 196 -16.53 -1.73 -0.52
N ILE A 197 -16.82 -1.88 -1.81
CA ILE A 197 -16.38 -0.93 -2.85
C ILE A 197 -16.95 0.47 -2.59
N ASN A 198 -18.24 0.57 -2.29
CA ASN A 198 -18.90 1.85 -2.08
C ASN A 198 -18.38 2.57 -0.83
N THR A 199 -18.03 1.85 0.23
CA THR A 199 -17.49 2.45 1.46
C THR A 199 -16.04 2.82 1.27
N ALA A 200 -15.21 1.93 0.72
CA ALA A 200 -13.82 2.24 0.37
C ALA A 200 -13.70 3.47 -0.57
N ALA A 201 -14.60 3.60 -1.56
CA ALA A 201 -14.62 4.77 -2.44
C ALA A 201 -14.93 6.09 -1.70
N LYS A 202 -15.70 6.07 -0.60
CA LYS A 202 -15.97 7.28 0.21
C LYS A 202 -14.74 7.77 0.96
N HIS A 203 -13.81 6.85 1.26
CA HIS A 203 -12.54 7.13 1.93
C HIS A 203 -11.38 7.36 0.93
N ASP A 204 -11.67 7.40 -0.38
CA ASP A 204 -10.68 7.62 -1.47
C ASP A 204 -9.49 6.64 -1.49
N ILE A 205 -9.63 5.46 -0.88
CA ILE A 205 -8.57 4.44 -0.78
C ILE A 205 -8.47 3.51 -2.01
N LEU A 206 -9.39 3.63 -2.98
CA LEU A 206 -9.38 2.81 -4.19
C LEU A 206 -8.47 3.35 -5.31
N GLY A 207 -7.85 4.51 -5.08
CA GLY A 207 -7.02 5.21 -6.07
C GLY A 207 -7.80 5.67 -7.29
N ASP A 208 -7.09 5.97 -8.39
CA ASP A 208 -7.72 6.37 -9.65
C ASP A 208 -8.41 5.18 -10.35
N THR A 209 -9.69 4.99 -10.06
CA THR A 209 -10.56 4.00 -10.72
C THR A 209 -10.80 4.28 -12.22
N GLN A 210 -10.42 5.46 -12.74
CA GLN A 210 -10.53 5.82 -14.17
C GLN A 210 -9.21 5.63 -14.93
N ALA A 211 -8.07 5.51 -14.24
CA ALA A 211 -6.81 5.16 -14.85
C ALA A 211 -6.93 3.73 -15.41
N LYS A 212 -7.10 3.64 -16.73
CA LYS A 212 -7.28 2.40 -17.52
C LYS A 212 -6.73 1.14 -16.83
N GLN A 213 -7.65 0.30 -16.35
CA GLN A 213 -7.54 -1.15 -16.15
C GLN A 213 -6.10 -1.70 -16.22
N ILE A 214 -5.38 -1.64 -15.10
CA ILE A 214 -4.23 -2.55 -14.82
C ILE A 214 -4.66 -3.65 -13.84
N TRP A 215 -5.98 -3.85 -13.72
CA TRP A 215 -6.59 -4.83 -12.86
C TRP A 215 -7.21 -5.89 -13.77
N ASP A 216 -6.49 -7.00 -14.00
CA ASP A 216 -7.07 -8.26 -14.50
C ASP A 216 -7.94 -8.89 -13.38
N VAL A 217 -8.80 -8.07 -12.77
CA VAL A 217 -9.91 -8.53 -11.95
C VAL A 217 -11.10 -8.30 -12.85
N ASP A 218 -11.72 -9.37 -13.35
CA ASP A 218 -12.99 -9.29 -14.09
C ASP A 218 -14.02 -8.61 -13.19
N LEU A 219 -14.10 -7.28 -13.31
CA LEU A 219 -15.14 -6.45 -12.77
C LEU A 219 -16.27 -6.49 -13.78
N ASP A 220 -17.04 -7.57 -13.76
CA ASP A 220 -18.40 -7.57 -14.29
C ASP A 220 -19.24 -6.63 -13.42
N LEU A 221 -19.14 -5.32 -13.71
CA LEU A 221 -20.04 -4.26 -13.23
C LEU A 221 -21.21 -4.06 -14.19
#